data_AF-A0AAD9JKB2-F1
#
_entry.id   AF-A0AAD9JKB2-F1
#
_cell.length_a   1.000
_cell.length_b   1.000
_cell.length_c   1.000
_cell.angle_alpha   90.00
_cell.angle_beta   90.00
_cell.angle_gamma   90.00
#
_symmetry.space_group_name_H-M   'P 1'
#
loop_
_entity.id
_entity.type
_entity.pdbx_description
1 polymer ?
#
loop_
_entity_poly.entity_id
_entity_poly.type
_entity_poly.pdbx_seq_one_letter_code
_entity_poly.pdbx_strand_id
1 'polypeptide(L)'
;MNTSEELRAMVSCEICLEELKNRSTRALSCLHVFCDNCITTLLDITKIANGGDCGVVNCPICGVEANIPGADVKGLHLFFSFYQDGKRHQTKTAKTQHMLYL
;
A
#
# COMPACT_ATOMS: atom_id res chain seq x y z
N MET A 1 -3.93 -28.85 -5.95
CA MET A 1 -3.66 -27.41 -6.11
C MET A 1 -2.29 -27.15 -5.49
N ASN A 2 -1.42 -26.43 -6.19
CA ASN A 2 0.01 -26.37 -5.89
C ASN A 2 0.30 -25.21 -4.92
N THR A 3 0.94 -25.49 -3.79
CA THR A 3 1.22 -24.54 -2.69
C THR A 3 2.00 -23.29 -3.13
N SER A 4 2.69 -23.36 -4.27
CA SER A 4 3.40 -22.21 -4.85
C SER A 4 2.48 -21.13 -5.43
N GLU A 5 1.28 -21.50 -5.89
CA GLU A 5 0.31 -20.55 -6.46
C GLU A 5 -0.42 -19.77 -5.36
N GLU A 6 -0.76 -20.44 -4.26
CA GLU A 6 -1.34 -19.81 -3.07
C GLU A 6 -0.40 -18.77 -2.46
N LEU A 7 0.92 -19.04 -2.47
CA LEU A 7 1.90 -18.07 -2.00
C LEU A 7 1.96 -16.82 -2.88
N ARG A 8 1.84 -16.97 -4.20
CA ARG A 8 1.85 -15.85 -5.15
C ARG A 8 0.62 -14.95 -4.99
N ALA A 9 -0.56 -15.53 -4.75
CA ALA A 9 -1.76 -14.77 -4.45
C ALA A 9 -1.59 -13.89 -3.18
N MET A 10 -0.85 -14.37 -2.17
CA MET A 10 -0.55 -13.57 -0.97
C MET A 10 0.43 -12.39 -1.21
N VAL A 11 1.07 -12.30 -2.37
CA VAL A 11 2.06 -11.25 -2.69
C VAL A 11 1.77 -10.52 -4.00
N SER A 12 0.59 -10.71 -4.59
CA SER A 12 0.18 -10.03 -5.83
C SER A 12 -1.02 -9.10 -5.59
N CYS A 13 -1.13 -8.05 -6.40
CA CYS A 13 -2.29 -7.17 -6.39
C CYS A 13 -3.47 -7.89 -7.03
N GLU A 14 -4.60 -8.03 -6.35
CA GLU A 14 -5.79 -8.69 -6.91
C GLU A 14 -6.51 -7.86 -8.01
N ILE A 15 -6.04 -6.64 -8.29
CA ILE A 15 -6.58 -5.80 -9.37
C ILE A 15 -5.73 -5.93 -10.65
N CYS A 16 -4.42 -5.67 -10.56
CA CYS A 16 -3.53 -5.73 -11.73
C CYS A 16 -2.77 -7.05 -11.88
N LEU A 17 -2.88 -7.96 -10.91
CA LEU A 17 -2.20 -9.26 -10.83
C LEU A 17 -0.66 -9.18 -10.83
N GLU A 18 -0.09 -7.99 -10.66
CA GLU A 18 1.35 -7.78 -10.54
C GLU A 18 1.83 -8.05 -9.11
N GLU A 19 3.09 -8.47 -8.98
CA GLU A 19 3.74 -8.64 -7.68
C GLU A 19 3.80 -7.32 -6.89
N LEU A 20 3.39 -7.39 -5.63
CA LEU A 20 3.44 -6.30 -4.66
C LEU A 20 4.84 -6.10 -4.06
N LYS A 21 5.76 -7.06 -4.25
CA LYS A 21 7.13 -6.97 -3.77
C LYS A 21 7.78 -5.69 -4.30
N ASN A 22 8.31 -4.87 -3.39
CA ASN A 22 8.94 -3.57 -3.68
C ASN A 22 7.99 -2.50 -4.28
N ARG A 23 6.67 -2.67 -4.21
CA ARG A 23 5.69 -1.62 -4.57
C ARG A 23 5.09 -0.99 -3.32
N SER A 24 4.68 0.26 -3.44
CA SER A 24 3.83 0.90 -2.43
C SER A 24 2.47 0.22 -2.45
N THR A 25 2.00 -0.18 -1.26
CA THR A 25 0.73 -0.88 -1.11
C THR A 25 -0.10 -0.28 0.02
N ARG A 26 -1.41 -0.34 -0.16
CA ARG A 26 -2.38 0.14 0.82
C ARG A 26 -3.39 -0.93 1.14
N ALA A 27 -3.73 -1.00 2.41
CA ALA A 27 -4.78 -1.87 2.90
C ALA A 27 -6.07 -1.07 3.11
N LEU A 28 -7.20 -1.60 2.63
CA LEU A 28 -8.52 -1.15 3.06
C LEU A 28 -8.78 -1.58 4.52
N SER A 29 -9.84 -1.05 5.15
CA SER A 29 -10.29 -1.44 6.50
C SER A 29 -10.60 -2.94 6.63
N CYS A 30 -10.98 -3.60 5.54
CA CYS A 30 -11.17 -5.04 5.45
C CYS A 30 -9.87 -5.85 5.32
N LEU A 31 -8.71 -5.21 5.46
CA LEU A 31 -7.35 -5.79 5.40
C LEU A 31 -6.90 -6.34 4.04
N HIS A 32 -7.71 -6.20 3.00
CA HIS A 32 -7.28 -6.48 1.63
C HIS A 32 -6.30 -5.42 1.12
N VAL A 33 -5.23 -5.89 0.47
CA VAL A 33 -4.07 -5.08 0.07
C VAL A 33 -4.06 -4.90 -1.45
N PHE A 34 -3.78 -3.68 -1.90
CA PHE A 34 -3.66 -3.32 -3.31
C PHE A 34 -2.43 -2.44 -3.52
N CYS A 35 -1.88 -2.39 -4.75
CA CYS A 35 -0.83 -1.43 -5.07
C CYS A 35 -1.40 0.01 -5.11
N ASP A 36 -0.56 1.01 -4.81
CA ASP A 36 -0.95 2.43 -4.76
C ASP A 36 -1.64 2.89 -6.05
N ASN A 37 -1.18 2.42 -7.21
CA ASN A 37 -1.77 2.78 -8.50
C ASN A 37 -3.22 2.29 -8.61
N CYS A 38 -3.46 1.00 -8.35
CA CYS A 38 -4.79 0.42 -8.47
C CYS A 38 -5.78 1.01 -7.47
N ILE A 39 -5.35 1.23 -6.23
CA ILE A 39 -6.23 1.85 -5.23
C ILE A 39 -6.52 3.31 -5.56
N THR A 40 -5.56 4.07 -6.12
CA THR A 40 -5.79 5.44 -6.59
C THR A 40 -6.84 5.46 -7.71
N THR A 41 -6.66 4.61 -8.72
CA THR A 41 -7.61 4.49 -9.84
C THR A 41 -9.01 4.12 -9.35
N LEU A 42 -9.11 3.21 -8.37
CA LEU A 42 -10.39 2.84 -7.77
C LEU A 42 -11.08 4.04 -7.09
N LEU A 43 -10.32 4.85 -6.35
CA LEU A 43 -10.84 6.08 -5.74
C LEU A 43 -11.28 7.09 -6.79
N ASP A 44 -10.50 7.29 -7.85
CA ASP A 44 -10.84 8.26 -8.91
C ASP A 44 -12.12 7.86 -9.66
N ILE A 45 -12.27 6.58 -10.00
CA ILE A 45 -13.52 6.06 -10.59
C ILE A 45 -14.70 6.32 -9.66
N THR A 46 -14.51 6.10 -8.35
CA THR A 46 -15.57 6.28 -7.35
C THR A 46 -15.93 7.76 -7.15
N LYS A 47 -14.96 8.67 -7.22
CA LYS A 47 -15.20 10.12 -7.21
C LYS A 47 -16.00 10.57 -8.42
N ILE A 48 -15.63 10.09 -9.62
CA ILE A 48 -16.35 10.43 -10.86
C ILE A 48 -17.80 9.93 -10.79
N ALA A 49 -18.00 8.68 -10.36
CA ALA A 49 -19.33 8.08 -10.26
C ALA A 49 -20.26 8.80 -9.28
N ASN A 50 -19.71 9.40 -8.22
CA ASN A 50 -20.49 10.00 -7.15
C ASN A 50 -20.42 11.53 -7.08
N GLY A 51 -19.83 12.20 -8.07
CA GLY A 51 -19.87 13.66 -8.17
C GLY A 51 -18.83 14.43 -7.34
N GLY A 52 -17.69 13.83 -7.01
CA GLY A 52 -16.47 14.56 -6.65
C GLY A 52 -15.82 14.23 -5.30
N ASP A 53 -16.59 13.90 -4.26
CA ASP A 53 -16.07 13.89 -2.87
C ASP A 53 -16.54 12.69 -2.03
N CYS A 54 -16.52 11.50 -2.62
CA CYS A 54 -16.92 10.29 -1.90
C CYS A 54 -15.69 9.56 -1.40
N GLY A 55 -15.37 9.78 -0.13
CA GLY A 55 -14.40 8.99 0.62
C GLY A 55 -14.93 7.61 0.99
N VAL A 56 -15.70 6.95 0.11
CA VAL A 56 -16.30 5.65 0.37
C VAL A 56 -16.05 4.77 -0.84
N VAL A 57 -15.44 3.61 -0.64
CA VAL A 57 -15.12 2.67 -1.72
C VAL A 57 -15.45 1.24 -1.28
N ASN A 58 -16.01 0.44 -2.19
CA ASN A 58 -16.25 -0.98 -1.94
C ASN A 58 -15.00 -1.79 -2.28
N CYS A 59 -14.59 -2.69 -1.39
CA CYS A 59 -13.48 -3.60 -1.66
C CYS A 59 -13.82 -4.52 -2.85
N PRO A 60 -12.98 -4.60 -3.90
CA PRO A 60 -13.22 -5.48 -5.04
C PRO A 60 -13.21 -6.97 -4.70
N ILE A 61 -12.62 -7.36 -3.57
CA ILE A 61 -12.49 -8.76 -3.16
C ILE A 61 -13.68 -9.23 -2.32
N CYS A 62 -14.12 -8.40 -1.36
CA CYS A 62 -15.13 -8.81 -0.37
C CYS A 62 -16.38 -7.92 -0.34
N GLY A 63 -16.42 -6.84 -1.11
CA GLY A 63 -17.54 -5.91 -1.17
C GLY A 63 -17.72 -5.01 0.06
N VAL A 64 -16.89 -5.18 1.11
CA VAL A 64 -16.95 -4.35 2.32
C VAL A 64 -16.67 -2.90 1.97
N GLU A 65 -17.53 -2.01 2.48
CA GLU A 65 -17.39 -0.57 2.35
C GLU A 65 -16.23 -0.06 3.22
N ALA A 66 -15.31 0.67 2.60
CA ALA A 66 -14.18 1.31 3.27
C ALA A 66 -14.30 2.82 3.17
N ASN A 67 -14.34 3.47 4.34
CA ASN A 67 -14.28 4.92 4.43
C ASN A 67 -12.81 5.38 4.35
N ILE A 68 -12.53 6.26 3.40
CA ILE A 68 -11.23 6.82 3.05
C ILE A 68 -11.23 8.28 3.54
N PRO A 69 -10.65 8.58 4.70
CA PRO A 69 -10.58 9.95 5.19
C PRO A 69 -9.81 10.83 4.20
N GLY A 70 -10.44 11.94 3.78
CA GLY A 70 -9.88 12.86 2.79
C GLY A 70 -9.94 12.40 1.34
N ALA A 71 -10.58 11.25 1.04
CA ALA A 71 -10.74 10.70 -0.30
C ALA A 71 -9.42 10.55 -1.10
N ASP A 72 -8.29 10.44 -0.41
CA ASP A 72 -6.96 10.27 -0.98
C ASP A 72 -6.33 9.00 -0.44
N VAL A 73 -5.51 8.34 -1.25
CA VAL A 73 -4.79 7.13 -0.87
C VAL A 73 -3.92 7.36 0.37
N LYS A 74 -3.48 8.60 0.60
CA LYS A 74 -2.74 8.99 1.81
C LYS A 74 -3.50 8.73 3.11
N GLY A 75 -4.84 8.69 3.08
CA GLY A 75 -5.69 8.36 4.22
C GLY A 75 -5.75 6.86 4.55
N LEU A 76 -5.23 6.00 3.68
CA LEU A 76 -5.20 4.55 3.88
C LEU A 76 -3.93 4.10 4.59
N HIS A 77 -4.09 3.03 5.37
CA HIS A 77 -2.99 2.39 6.08
C HIS A 77 -1.99 1.80 5.08
N LEU A 78 -0.72 2.17 5.23
CA LEU A 78 0.37 1.51 4.50
C LEU A 78 0.45 0.06 4.99
N PHE A 79 0.44 -0.89 4.05
CA PHE A 79 0.72 -2.27 4.38
C PHE A 79 2.24 -2.47 4.28
N PHE A 80 2.93 -2.36 5.42
CA PHE A 80 4.34 -2.73 5.50
C PHE A 80 4.43 -4.25 5.57
N SER A 81 4.52 -4.90 4.41
CA SER A 81 5.05 -6.27 4.33
C SER A 81 6.53 -6.23 4.70
N PHE A 82 6.84 -6.30 5.99
CA PHE A 82 8.19 -6.63 6.46
C PHE A 82 8.48 -8.09 6.12
N TYR A 83 8.84 -8.36 4.87
CA TYR A 83 9.75 -9.47 4.61
C TYR A 83 11.13 -8.99 5.06
N GLN A 84 11.44 -9.21 6.34
CA GLN A 84 12.81 -9.13 6.81
C GLN A 84 13.59 -10.29 6.19
N ASP A 85 14.19 -10.06 5.03
CA ASP A 85 15.44 -10.75 4.72
C ASP A 85 16.44 -10.31 5.79
N GLY A 86 16.82 -11.25 6.67
CA GLY A 86 17.69 -11.03 7.82
C GLY A 86 19.09 -10.53 7.45
N LYS A 87 19.21 -9.26 7.08
CA LYS A 87 20.47 -8.55 6.94
C LYS A 87 20.53 -7.45 8.00
N ARG A 88 21.31 -7.74 9.05
CA ARG A 88 21.77 -6.77 10.04
C ARG A 88 22.26 -5.51 9.33
N HIS A 89 21.52 -4.42 9.44
CA HIS A 89 22.06 -3.09 9.14
C HIS A 89 23.06 -2.72 10.23
N GLN A 90 24.36 -2.78 9.92
CA GLN A 90 25.36 -2.05 10.68
C GLN A 90 25.14 -0.57 10.41
N THR A 91 24.62 0.17 11.38
CA THR A 91 24.61 1.62 11.38
C THR A 91 26.05 2.12 11.44
N LYS A 92 26.61 2.56 10.32
CA LYS A 92 27.82 3.38 10.32
C LYS A 92 27.42 4.79 10.75
N THR A 93 27.57 5.09 12.04
CA THR A 93 27.64 6.47 12.53
C THR A 93 28.82 7.16 11.86
N ALA A 94 28.55 8.04 10.88
CA ALA A 94 29.54 8.95 10.35
C ALA A 94 29.79 10.05 11.40
N LYS A 95 31.07 10.17 11.81
CA LYS A 95 31.54 11.13 12.81
C LYS A 95 31.49 12.56 12.27
N THR A 96 31.17 13.44 13.20
CA THR A 96 31.21 14.90 13.26
C THR A 96 32.20 15.62 12.32
N GLN A 97 31.77 16.74 11.74
CA GLN A 97 32.67 17.85 11.46
C GLN A 97 31.97 19.18 11.78
N HIS A 98 32.36 19.78 12.90
CA HIS A 98 31.98 21.14 13.30
C HIS A 98 33.18 22.03 12.95
N MET A 99 33.04 22.85 11.91
CA MET A 99 33.97 23.95 11.59
C MET A 99 33.19 25.24 11.78
N LEU A 100 33.33 25.85 12.96
CA LEU A 100 32.94 27.25 13.16
C LEU A 100 34.21 28.09 13.04
N TYR A 101 34.26 28.86 11.96
CA TYR A 101 35.15 30.01 11.79
C TYR A 101 34.66 31.14 12.70
N LEU A 102 35.48 31.53 13.68
CA LEU A 102 35.69 32.92 14.12
C LEU A 102 37.12 33.03 14.69
#